data_AF-A0A6G0XU59-F1
#
_entry.id   AF-A0A6G0XU59-F1
#
_cell.length_a   1.000
_cell.length_b   1.000
_cell.length_c   1.000
_cell.angle_alpha   90.00
_cell.angle_beta   90.00
_cell.angle_gamma   90.00
#
_symmetry.space_group_name_H-M   'P 1'
#
loop_
_entity.id
_entity.type
_entity.pdbx_description
1 polymer ?
#
loop_
_entity_poly.entity_id
_entity_poly.type
_entity_poly.pdbx_seq_one_letter_code
_entity_poly.pdbx_strand_id
1 'polypeptide(L)'
;MLPRSSTASASSSASSALARCSTLQWMQWSIAFFVVSSVVFLSQISTKLRTQEAVSMIRHNHLRPAPLEEPHQLVRDTVAGFDAAKLYLAKADFKDEQPDFIVIMSGTRPNGEYWCRDCQVAKEPLNQAFTAKSRHHLLVTVGSHAEWVKSSNPFRTDPLFHIDEIPALLRNNGNLNTSVILTGGAFLSDTDMLDAILGPTQMQPAVEQVDTFDGMMSVLEQHQSSGTTSDLFLYFISGSTPSGELWCPFCAKADTPVMLYYEKFASKDAKLLRVVTAATYEDWHRDDNRFRTQTVIEISGLPMLVRVKPHQDQIAFEEFTTFFEETALLKAFFQGEAFA
;
A
#
# COMPACT_ATOMS: atom_id res chain seq x y z
N MET A 1 35.20 76.32 -20.36
CA MET A 1 33.86 76.90 -20.56
C MET A 1 32.84 75.77 -20.55
N LEU A 2 32.05 75.69 -19.50
CA LEU A 2 30.70 75.06 -19.48
C LEU A 2 29.71 75.98 -20.26
N PRO A 3 28.42 75.64 -20.52
CA PRO A 3 27.58 74.60 -19.90
C PRO A 3 26.50 73.89 -20.80
N ARG A 4 25.81 72.90 -20.19
CA ARG A 4 24.34 72.57 -20.20
C ARG A 4 23.55 72.41 -21.53
N SER A 5 22.42 71.70 -21.65
CA SER A 5 21.68 70.61 -20.98
C SER A 5 20.30 70.50 -21.67
N SER A 6 19.75 69.27 -21.81
CA SER A 6 18.31 68.91 -21.73
C SER A 6 17.34 69.01 -22.93
N THR A 7 16.46 67.98 -22.97
CA THR A 7 15.11 67.85 -23.59
C THR A 7 15.01 67.63 -25.11
N ALA A 8 14.03 66.95 -25.71
CA ALA A 8 13.02 65.92 -25.39
C ALA A 8 12.19 65.73 -26.69
N SER A 9 11.65 64.52 -26.94
CA SER A 9 10.39 64.18 -27.69
C SER A 9 10.04 64.86 -29.04
N ALA A 10 9.33 64.31 -30.01
CA ALA A 10 8.80 62.99 -30.38
C ALA A 10 8.06 63.19 -31.73
N SER A 11 7.85 62.08 -32.44
CA SER A 11 6.73 61.78 -33.37
C SER A 11 6.70 62.33 -34.81
N SER A 12 6.62 61.40 -35.77
CA SER A 12 5.59 61.31 -36.83
C SER A 12 5.83 59.97 -37.56
N SER A 13 5.01 58.93 -37.33
CA SER A 13 3.70 58.65 -37.94
C SER A 13 3.78 58.21 -39.41
N ALA A 14 3.74 56.90 -39.64
CA ALA A 14 3.00 56.25 -40.73
C ALA A 14 3.40 54.77 -40.79
N SER A 15 2.54 53.85 -40.33
CA SER A 15 2.45 52.43 -40.78
C SER A 15 1.41 51.66 -39.95
N SER A 16 0.20 52.18 -39.79
CA SER A 16 -0.88 51.53 -39.01
C SER A 16 -2.09 51.13 -39.88
N ALA A 17 -1.85 50.75 -41.14
CA ALA A 17 -2.92 50.32 -42.05
C ALA A 17 -2.71 48.93 -42.68
N LEU A 18 -1.50 48.34 -42.63
CA LEU A 18 -1.22 47.04 -43.25
C LEU A 18 -1.21 45.85 -42.29
N ALA A 19 -1.17 46.08 -40.97
CA ALA A 19 -1.02 45.00 -39.98
C ALA A 19 -2.33 44.42 -39.42
N ARG A 20 -3.50 45.03 -39.70
CA ARG A 20 -4.79 44.56 -39.16
C ARG A 20 -5.49 43.52 -40.02
N CYS A 21 -4.98 43.24 -41.23
CA CYS A 21 -5.61 42.29 -42.14
C CYS A 21 -5.03 40.86 -42.05
N SER A 22 -3.88 40.65 -41.37
CA SER A 22 -3.27 39.32 -41.27
C SER A 22 -3.66 38.55 -40.01
N THR A 23 -3.97 39.22 -38.89
CA THR A 23 -4.30 38.56 -37.62
C THR A 23 -5.66 37.88 -37.66
N LEU A 24 -6.64 38.47 -38.36
CA LEU A 24 -7.96 37.86 -38.52
C LEU A 24 -7.91 36.61 -39.41
N GLN A 25 -7.11 36.66 -40.48
CA GLN A 25 -6.85 35.49 -41.33
C GLN A 25 -6.14 34.39 -40.55
N TRP A 26 -5.11 34.71 -39.76
CA TRP A 26 -4.43 33.72 -38.92
C TRP A 26 -5.37 33.05 -37.93
N MET A 27 -6.24 33.81 -37.26
CA MET A 27 -7.21 33.26 -36.32
C MET A 27 -8.24 32.36 -37.02
N GLN A 28 -8.69 32.73 -38.23
CA GLN A 28 -9.58 31.90 -39.06
C GLN A 28 -8.90 30.58 -39.48
N TRP A 29 -7.63 30.62 -39.86
CA TRP A 29 -6.85 29.41 -40.19
C TRP A 29 -6.62 28.52 -38.97
N SER A 30 -6.36 29.08 -37.79
CA SER A 30 -6.24 28.30 -36.55
C SER A 30 -7.55 27.60 -36.19
N ILE A 31 -8.68 28.31 -36.26
CA ILE A 31 -10.00 27.71 -35.97
C ILE A 31 -10.32 26.61 -36.99
N ALA A 32 -10.08 26.84 -38.29
CA ALA A 32 -10.27 25.83 -39.31
C ALA A 32 -9.40 24.59 -39.07
N PHE A 33 -8.14 24.77 -38.66
CA PHE A 33 -7.24 23.68 -38.32
C PHE A 33 -7.74 22.86 -37.12
N PHE A 34 -8.20 23.52 -36.05
CA PHE A 34 -8.75 22.83 -34.88
C PHE A 34 -10.04 22.05 -35.19
N VAL A 35 -10.93 22.61 -36.01
CA VAL A 35 -12.16 21.92 -36.42
C VAL A 35 -11.85 20.71 -37.29
N VAL A 36 -10.95 20.83 -38.28
CA VAL A 36 -10.54 19.69 -39.12
C VAL A 36 -9.83 18.62 -38.29
N SER A 37 -8.93 19.01 -37.39
CA SER A 37 -8.25 18.07 -36.48
C SER A 37 -9.23 17.34 -35.57
N SER A 38 -10.24 18.05 -35.03
CA SER A 38 -11.27 17.44 -34.18
C SER A 38 -12.14 16.45 -34.95
N VAL A 39 -12.52 16.77 -36.20
CA VAL A 39 -13.30 15.87 -37.06
C VAL A 39 -12.49 14.63 -37.46
N VAL A 40 -11.20 14.79 -37.76
CA VAL A 40 -10.30 13.65 -38.06
C VAL A 40 -10.12 12.78 -36.81
N PHE A 41 -9.94 13.38 -35.63
CA PHE A 41 -9.81 12.65 -34.37
C PHE A 41 -11.07 11.86 -34.02
N LEU A 42 -12.25 12.48 -34.14
CA LEU A 42 -13.53 11.81 -33.94
C LEU A 42 -13.77 10.72 -35.00
N SER A 43 -13.33 10.92 -36.24
CA SER A 43 -13.38 9.89 -37.29
C SER A 43 -12.44 8.72 -37.01
N GLN A 44 -11.27 8.94 -36.41
CA GLN A 44 -10.35 7.87 -36.01
C GLN A 44 -10.87 7.11 -34.80
N ILE A 45 -11.47 7.80 -33.83
CA ILE A 45 -12.13 7.14 -32.69
C ILE A 45 -13.34 6.33 -33.16
N SER A 46 -14.16 6.88 -34.05
CA SER A 46 -15.33 6.18 -34.61
C SER A 46 -14.94 4.95 -35.43
N THR A 47 -13.86 5.03 -36.24
CA THR A 47 -13.36 3.87 -36.96
C THR A 47 -12.72 2.83 -36.04
N LYS A 48 -12.02 3.23 -34.96
CA LYS A 48 -11.51 2.32 -33.93
C LYS A 48 -12.62 1.65 -33.12
N LEU A 49 -13.68 2.37 -32.77
CA LEU A 49 -14.85 1.79 -32.09
C LEU A 49 -15.62 0.84 -33.01
N ARG A 50 -15.77 1.17 -34.30
CA ARG A 50 -16.37 0.25 -35.29
C ARG A 50 -15.52 -0.98 -35.56
N THR A 51 -14.19 -0.90 -35.60
CA THR A 51 -13.35 -2.09 -35.74
C THR A 51 -13.34 -2.92 -34.45
N GLN A 52 -13.49 -2.30 -33.28
CA GLN A 52 -13.58 -3.05 -32.02
C GLN A 52 -14.91 -3.79 -31.86
N GLU A 53 -16.02 -3.23 -32.35
CA GLU A 53 -17.31 -3.96 -32.42
C GLU A 53 -17.38 -4.95 -33.60
N ALA A 54 -16.81 -4.62 -34.76
CA ALA A 54 -16.85 -5.48 -35.95
C ALA A 54 -15.82 -6.62 -35.95
N VAL A 55 -14.78 -6.58 -35.11
CA VAL A 55 -13.84 -7.71 -34.91
C VAL A 55 -14.37 -8.72 -33.88
N SER A 56 -15.51 -8.45 -33.22
CA SER A 56 -16.16 -9.42 -32.32
C SER A 56 -17.08 -10.42 -33.03
N MET A 57 -17.33 -10.28 -34.33
CA MET A 57 -18.17 -11.20 -35.08
C MET A 57 -17.38 -11.79 -36.26
N ILE A 58 -17.34 -13.14 -36.30
CA ILE A 58 -16.65 -14.01 -37.27
C ILE A 58 -15.26 -14.48 -36.80
N ARG A 59 -15.27 -15.36 -35.79
CA ARG A 59 -14.46 -16.59 -35.83
C ARG A 59 -15.18 -17.72 -35.10
N HIS A 60 -16.19 -18.30 -35.74
CA HIS A 60 -16.67 -19.62 -35.39
C HIS A 60 -15.60 -20.64 -35.80
N ASN A 61 -14.73 -21.00 -34.86
CA ASN A 61 -14.06 -22.27 -34.86
C ASN A 61 -14.30 -22.91 -33.50
N HIS A 62 -14.69 -24.18 -33.54
CA HIS A 62 -14.95 -25.06 -32.42
C HIS A 62 -13.97 -24.88 -31.25
N LEU A 63 -14.36 -24.08 -30.28
CA LEU A 63 -13.86 -24.15 -28.92
C LEU A 63 -15.06 -24.52 -28.06
N ARG A 64 -14.91 -25.62 -27.32
CA ARG A 64 -15.77 -25.97 -26.19
C ARG A 64 -16.09 -24.68 -25.42
N PRO A 65 -17.35 -24.35 -25.11
CA PRO A 65 -17.61 -23.31 -24.14
C PRO A 65 -16.87 -23.70 -22.86
N ALA A 66 -15.96 -22.84 -22.40
CA ALA A 66 -15.52 -22.89 -21.02
C ALA A 66 -16.79 -22.89 -20.15
N PRO A 67 -16.83 -23.66 -19.05
CA PRO A 67 -17.94 -23.54 -18.11
C PRO A 67 -18.10 -22.06 -17.77
N LEU A 68 -19.33 -21.55 -17.88
CA LEU A 68 -19.68 -20.26 -17.30
C LEU A 68 -19.26 -20.35 -15.84
N GLU A 69 -18.20 -19.64 -15.43
CA GLU A 69 -17.82 -19.54 -14.03
C GLU A 69 -19.06 -19.05 -13.28
N GLU A 70 -19.54 -19.86 -12.33
CA GLU A 70 -20.61 -19.42 -11.45
C GLU A 70 -20.18 -18.11 -10.79
N PRO A 71 -21.08 -17.12 -10.63
CA PRO A 71 -20.73 -15.88 -9.96
C PRO A 71 -20.13 -16.23 -8.61
N HIS A 72 -18.87 -15.88 -8.39
CA HIS A 72 -18.20 -16.14 -7.12
C HIS A 72 -19.08 -15.59 -5.99
N GLN A 73 -19.61 -16.49 -5.15
CA GLN A 73 -20.48 -16.11 -4.06
C GLN A 73 -19.63 -15.75 -2.84
N LEU A 74 -20.01 -14.70 -2.12
CA LEU A 74 -19.39 -14.39 -0.83
C LEU A 74 -19.72 -15.52 0.17
N VAL A 75 -18.74 -16.40 0.42
CA VAL A 75 -18.86 -17.45 1.43
C VAL A 75 -18.40 -16.89 2.77
N ARG A 76 -19.35 -16.57 3.65
CA ARG A 76 -19.04 -16.08 5.00
C ARG A 76 -20.01 -16.58 6.04
N ASP A 77 -19.48 -16.82 7.22
CA ASP A 77 -20.26 -16.96 8.44
C ASP A 77 -20.21 -15.66 9.25
N THR A 78 -21.24 -15.38 10.05
CA THR A 78 -21.28 -14.18 10.88
C THR A 78 -21.65 -14.51 12.31
N VAL A 79 -20.85 -14.00 13.24
CA VAL A 79 -21.04 -14.17 14.68
C VAL A 79 -20.91 -12.82 15.40
N ALA A 80 -21.63 -12.68 16.50
CA ALA A 80 -21.62 -11.47 17.32
C ALA A 80 -21.02 -11.74 18.70
N GLY A 81 -19.99 -10.98 19.05
CA GLY A 81 -19.31 -11.10 20.32
C GLY A 81 -18.22 -12.17 20.36
N PHE A 82 -17.36 -12.04 21.37
CA PHE A 82 -16.17 -12.87 21.55
C PHE A 82 -16.52 -14.34 21.82
N ASP A 83 -17.42 -14.61 22.77
CA ASP A 83 -17.76 -15.98 23.17
C ASP A 83 -18.39 -16.78 22.02
N ALA A 84 -19.24 -16.14 21.22
CA ALA A 84 -19.84 -16.77 20.05
C ALA A 84 -18.78 -17.11 19.00
N ALA A 85 -17.80 -16.23 18.77
CA ALA A 85 -16.70 -16.49 17.86
C ALA A 85 -15.79 -17.64 18.36
N LYS A 86 -15.45 -17.64 19.65
CA LYS A 86 -14.67 -18.72 20.27
C LYS A 86 -15.38 -20.06 20.18
N LEU A 87 -16.67 -20.10 20.47
CA LEU A 87 -17.51 -21.30 20.31
C LEU A 87 -17.61 -21.75 18.86
N TYR A 88 -17.71 -20.80 17.92
CA TYR A 88 -17.70 -21.12 16.50
C TYR A 88 -16.38 -21.81 16.13
N LEU A 89 -15.23 -21.20 16.45
CA LEU A 89 -13.90 -21.73 16.10
C LEU A 89 -13.54 -23.04 16.83
N ALA A 90 -14.19 -23.34 17.96
CA ALA A 90 -13.97 -24.57 18.71
C ALA A 90 -14.69 -25.81 18.13
N LYS A 91 -15.55 -25.65 17.12
CA LYS A 91 -16.30 -26.78 16.55
C LYS A 91 -15.36 -27.78 15.88
N ALA A 92 -15.40 -29.03 16.35
CA ALA A 92 -14.50 -30.11 15.91
C ALA A 92 -14.79 -30.64 14.49
N ASP A 93 -15.95 -30.33 13.91
CA ASP A 93 -16.40 -30.91 12.63
C ASP A 93 -15.84 -30.22 11.39
N PHE A 94 -15.10 -29.11 11.56
CA PHE A 94 -14.48 -28.44 10.43
C PHE A 94 -13.18 -29.12 9.98
N LYS A 95 -13.28 -30.35 9.48
CA LYS A 95 -12.09 -31.07 8.98
C LYS A 95 -11.58 -30.53 7.66
N ASP A 96 -12.41 -29.85 6.87
CA ASP A 96 -12.03 -29.23 5.58
C ASP A 96 -12.78 -27.90 5.27
N GLU A 97 -13.57 -27.35 6.21
CA GLU A 97 -14.44 -26.16 6.00
C GLU A 97 -14.22 -25.05 7.05
N GLN A 98 -13.05 -24.99 7.71
CA GLN A 98 -12.78 -23.85 8.57
C GLN A 98 -12.59 -22.60 7.72
N PRO A 99 -13.09 -21.44 8.18
CA PRO A 99 -12.73 -20.19 7.56
C PRO A 99 -11.21 -19.98 7.70
N ASP A 100 -10.52 -19.81 6.57
CA ASP A 100 -9.09 -19.51 6.50
C ASP A 100 -8.76 -18.16 7.16
N PHE A 101 -9.74 -17.26 7.13
CA PHE A 101 -9.61 -15.88 7.59
C PHE A 101 -10.71 -15.50 8.56
N ILE A 102 -10.38 -14.60 9.48
CA ILE A 102 -11.31 -14.00 10.42
C ILE A 102 -11.25 -12.49 10.23
N VAL A 103 -12.40 -11.88 9.96
CA VAL A 103 -12.55 -10.43 9.83
C VAL A 103 -13.28 -9.93 11.06
N ILE A 104 -12.62 -9.07 11.84
CA ILE A 104 -13.21 -8.47 13.03
C ILE A 104 -13.63 -7.03 12.70
N MET A 105 -14.92 -6.72 12.86
CA MET A 105 -15.51 -5.41 12.59
C MET A 105 -16.31 -4.90 13.80
N SER A 106 -16.67 -3.62 13.77
CA SER A 106 -17.61 -3.06 14.75
C SER A 106 -18.98 -3.73 14.66
N GLY A 107 -19.79 -3.62 15.72
CA GLY A 107 -21.24 -3.81 15.60
C GLY A 107 -21.90 -2.78 14.69
N THR A 108 -23.16 -3.00 14.35
CA THR A 108 -23.94 -2.09 13.52
C THR A 108 -24.84 -1.18 14.34
N ARG A 109 -25.08 0.02 13.84
CA ARG A 109 -26.13 0.94 14.30
C ARG A 109 -27.50 0.46 13.79
N PRO A 110 -28.62 1.02 14.28
CA PRO A 110 -29.96 0.68 13.78
C PRO A 110 -30.18 0.89 12.28
N ASN A 111 -29.39 1.76 11.64
CA ASN A 111 -29.43 1.98 10.18
C ASN A 111 -28.69 0.88 9.37
N GLY A 112 -28.10 -0.12 10.04
CA GLY A 112 -27.35 -1.20 9.41
C GLY A 112 -25.88 -0.87 9.09
N GLU A 113 -25.43 0.35 9.38
CA GLU A 113 -24.03 0.75 9.17
C GLU A 113 -23.17 0.41 10.39
N TYR A 114 -21.89 0.16 10.14
CA TYR A 114 -20.91 -0.02 11.19
C TYR A 114 -20.76 1.25 12.02
N TRP A 115 -20.71 1.10 13.36
CA TRP A 115 -20.47 2.27 14.20
C TRP A 115 -19.04 2.82 14.07
N CYS A 116 -18.08 1.97 13.70
CA CYS A 116 -16.71 2.38 13.40
C CYS A 116 -16.63 2.85 11.94
N ARG A 117 -16.10 4.07 11.72
CA ARG A 117 -15.92 4.65 10.39
C ARG A 117 -15.01 3.78 9.52
N ASP A 118 -13.90 3.32 10.07
CA ASP A 118 -12.91 2.52 9.35
C ASP A 118 -13.49 1.16 8.94
N CYS A 119 -14.31 0.55 9.80
CA CYS A 119 -15.06 -0.66 9.45
C CYS A 119 -16.05 -0.38 8.30
N GLN A 120 -16.71 0.79 8.31
CA GLN A 120 -17.63 1.17 7.25
C GLN A 120 -16.91 1.35 5.90
N VAL A 121 -15.72 1.96 5.90
CA VAL A 121 -14.91 2.16 4.69
C VAL A 121 -14.36 0.84 4.16
N ALA A 122 -13.85 -0.03 5.03
CA ALA A 122 -13.27 -1.32 4.65
C ALA A 122 -14.29 -2.37 4.16
N LYS A 123 -15.59 -2.19 4.50
CA LYS A 123 -16.66 -3.16 4.22
C LYS A 123 -16.69 -3.62 2.76
N GLU A 124 -16.68 -2.68 1.82
CA GLU A 124 -16.87 -3.00 0.41
C GLU A 124 -15.59 -3.60 -0.22
N PRO A 125 -14.39 -3.00 -0.05
CA PRO A 125 -13.14 -3.62 -0.49
C PRO A 125 -12.94 -5.05 0.01
N LEU A 126 -13.25 -5.32 1.29
CA LEU A 126 -13.16 -6.66 1.87
C LEU A 126 -14.11 -7.64 1.18
N ASN A 127 -15.40 -7.31 1.07
CA ASN A 127 -16.37 -8.19 0.43
C ASN A 127 -15.95 -8.50 -1.02
N GLN A 128 -15.52 -7.49 -1.76
CA GLN A 128 -15.06 -7.65 -3.14
C GLN A 128 -13.83 -8.56 -3.23
N ALA A 129 -12.84 -8.38 -2.36
CA ALA A 129 -11.63 -9.19 -2.37
C ALA A 129 -11.91 -10.66 -1.99
N PHE A 130 -12.69 -10.90 -0.93
CA PHE A 130 -13.07 -12.25 -0.52
C PHE A 130 -13.91 -12.97 -1.60
N THR A 131 -14.85 -12.27 -2.22
CA THR A 131 -15.61 -12.78 -3.36
C THR A 131 -14.69 -13.11 -4.53
N ALA A 132 -13.84 -12.17 -4.96
CA ALA A 132 -12.97 -12.35 -6.12
C ALA A 132 -11.98 -13.51 -5.95
N LYS A 133 -11.54 -13.81 -4.72
CA LYS A 133 -10.63 -14.93 -4.43
C LYS A 133 -11.34 -16.21 -3.99
N SER A 134 -12.67 -16.23 -3.92
CA SER A 134 -13.46 -17.35 -3.38
C SER A 134 -12.97 -17.84 -2.02
N ARG A 135 -12.61 -16.91 -1.13
CA ARG A 135 -12.07 -17.23 0.20
C ARG A 135 -13.20 -17.24 1.24
N HIS A 136 -13.33 -18.35 1.96
CA HIS A 136 -14.23 -18.44 3.12
C HIS A 136 -13.65 -17.68 4.30
N HIS A 137 -14.48 -16.87 4.96
CA HIS A 137 -14.08 -16.15 6.16
C HIS A 137 -15.18 -16.08 7.21
N LEU A 138 -14.77 -15.91 8.46
CA LEU A 138 -15.65 -15.61 9.59
C LEU A 138 -15.70 -14.10 9.81
N LEU A 139 -16.88 -13.50 9.72
CA LEU A 139 -17.12 -12.13 10.14
C LEU A 139 -17.52 -12.11 11.63
N VAL A 140 -16.71 -11.48 12.45
CA VAL A 140 -16.96 -11.29 13.89
C VAL A 140 -17.25 -9.84 14.19
N THR A 141 -18.33 -9.55 14.92
CA THR A 141 -18.62 -8.20 15.40
C THR A 141 -18.27 -8.03 16.88
N VAL A 142 -17.60 -6.93 17.24
CA VAL A 142 -17.14 -6.69 18.63
C VAL A 142 -18.22 -6.17 19.58
N GLY A 143 -19.47 -6.06 19.12
CA GLY A 143 -20.56 -5.46 19.91
C GLY A 143 -20.55 -3.93 19.86
N SER A 144 -20.89 -3.28 20.98
CA SER A 144 -21.06 -1.83 21.03
C SER A 144 -19.72 -1.07 21.20
N HIS A 145 -19.69 0.20 20.79
CA HIS A 145 -18.54 1.07 21.03
C HIS A 145 -18.17 1.16 22.53
N ALA A 146 -19.17 1.23 23.41
CA ALA A 146 -18.98 1.33 24.86
C ALA A 146 -18.30 0.09 25.46
N GLU A 147 -18.49 -1.09 24.87
CA GLU A 147 -17.79 -2.32 25.27
C GLU A 147 -16.40 -2.40 24.65
N TRP A 148 -16.25 -1.99 23.39
CA TRP A 148 -14.98 -2.03 22.65
C TRP A 148 -13.87 -1.19 23.30
N VAL A 149 -14.21 0.01 23.78
CA VAL A 149 -13.23 0.95 24.37
C VAL A 149 -12.68 0.51 25.74
N LYS A 150 -13.27 -0.52 26.36
CA LYS A 150 -12.79 -1.03 27.64
C LYS A 150 -11.50 -1.80 27.42
N SER A 151 -10.46 -1.47 28.20
CA SER A 151 -9.19 -2.22 28.17
C SER A 151 -9.37 -3.69 28.57
N SER A 152 -10.40 -4.01 29.35
CA SER A 152 -10.77 -5.38 29.75
C SER A 152 -11.57 -6.13 28.70
N ASN A 153 -11.76 -5.58 27.49
CA ASN A 153 -12.51 -6.25 26.44
C ASN A 153 -11.77 -7.54 26.01
N PRO A 154 -12.46 -8.70 25.95
CA PRO A 154 -11.81 -9.98 25.66
C PRO A 154 -11.13 -10.03 24.28
N PHE A 155 -11.57 -9.25 23.29
CA PHE A 155 -10.87 -9.14 22.01
C PHE A 155 -9.45 -8.56 22.16
N ARG A 156 -9.22 -7.72 23.18
CA ARG A 156 -7.93 -7.10 23.49
C ARG A 156 -7.05 -8.01 24.36
N THR A 157 -7.67 -8.72 25.30
CA THR A 157 -6.92 -9.42 26.37
C THR A 157 -6.76 -10.92 26.15
N ASP A 158 -7.67 -11.58 25.43
CA ASP A 158 -7.58 -13.02 25.18
C ASP A 158 -6.62 -13.29 24.01
N PRO A 159 -5.65 -14.23 24.16
CA PRO A 159 -4.68 -14.58 23.11
C PRO A 159 -5.31 -15.08 21.81
N LEU A 160 -6.57 -15.53 21.84
CA LEU A 160 -7.25 -16.02 20.64
C LEU A 160 -7.30 -14.97 19.52
N PHE A 161 -7.49 -13.70 19.84
CA PHE A 161 -7.52 -12.61 18.85
C PHE A 161 -6.48 -11.54 19.12
N HIS A 162 -6.30 -11.15 20.39
CA HIS A 162 -5.35 -10.13 20.85
C HIS A 162 -5.20 -8.93 19.91
N ILE A 163 -6.31 -8.23 19.65
CA ILE A 163 -6.34 -7.03 18.80
C ILE A 163 -6.67 -5.77 19.62
N ASP A 164 -6.01 -4.66 19.31
CA ASP A 164 -6.25 -3.36 19.93
C ASP A 164 -6.98 -2.36 19.01
N GLU A 165 -7.10 -2.69 17.73
CA GLU A 165 -7.65 -1.87 16.66
C GLU A 165 -8.65 -2.67 15.80
N ILE A 166 -9.67 -1.98 15.27
CA ILE A 166 -10.64 -2.51 14.29
C ILE A 166 -10.79 -1.53 13.11
N PRO A 167 -11.03 -2.02 11.89
CA PRO A 167 -11.21 -3.42 11.52
C PRO A 167 -9.89 -4.21 11.60
N ALA A 168 -9.97 -5.53 11.72
CA ALA A 168 -8.81 -6.40 11.76
C ALA A 168 -9.03 -7.64 10.89
N LEU A 169 -7.96 -8.09 10.23
CA LEU A 169 -7.91 -9.30 9.42
C LEU A 169 -6.90 -10.26 10.04
N LEU A 170 -7.37 -11.44 10.41
CA LEU A 170 -6.57 -12.47 11.07
C LEU A 170 -6.57 -13.75 10.21
N ARG A 171 -5.49 -14.51 10.30
CA ARG A 171 -5.40 -15.88 9.80
C ARG A 171 -5.91 -16.84 10.87
N ASN A 172 -6.76 -17.77 10.49
CA ASN A 172 -7.10 -18.89 11.35
C ASN A 172 -6.03 -19.99 11.18
N ASN A 173 -5.30 -20.30 12.24
CA ASN A 173 -4.28 -21.36 12.23
C ASN A 173 -4.85 -22.71 12.74
N GLY A 174 -6.16 -22.77 13.00
CA GLY A 174 -6.83 -23.90 13.63
C GLY A 174 -6.52 -24.01 15.12
N ASN A 175 -7.17 -24.95 15.80
CA ASN A 175 -6.94 -25.25 17.23
C ASN A 175 -7.05 -24.03 18.16
N LEU A 176 -7.99 -23.11 17.88
CA LEU A 176 -8.15 -21.85 18.62
C LEU A 176 -6.87 -21.00 18.64
N ASN A 177 -6.09 -21.06 17.57
CA ASN A 177 -4.93 -20.21 17.35
C ASN A 177 -5.19 -19.32 16.12
N THR A 178 -4.88 -18.03 16.24
CA THR A 178 -4.98 -17.09 15.14
C THR A 178 -3.73 -16.21 15.09
N SER A 179 -3.50 -15.58 13.94
CA SER A 179 -2.43 -14.58 13.79
C SER A 179 -2.98 -13.34 13.13
N VAL A 180 -2.70 -12.17 13.73
CA VAL A 180 -3.06 -10.88 13.15
C VAL A 180 -2.26 -10.67 11.86
N ILE A 181 -2.97 -10.37 10.77
CA ILE A 181 -2.36 -10.05 9.47
C ILE A 181 -2.33 -8.52 9.30
N LEU A 182 -3.48 -7.86 9.49
CA LEU A 182 -3.64 -6.42 9.35
C LEU A 182 -4.61 -5.88 10.39
N THR A 183 -4.39 -4.64 10.82
CA THR A 183 -5.36 -3.83 11.58
C THR A 183 -5.50 -2.45 10.97
N GLY A 184 -6.64 -1.80 11.21
CA GLY A 184 -6.89 -0.41 10.84
C GLY A 184 -7.54 -0.23 9.46
N GLY A 185 -8.27 0.87 9.31
CA GLY A 185 -9.06 1.14 8.10
C GLY A 185 -8.23 1.29 6.84
N ALA A 186 -7.05 1.92 6.94
CA ALA A 186 -6.18 2.17 5.79
C ALA A 186 -5.82 0.88 5.06
N PHE A 187 -5.22 -0.09 5.76
CA PHE A 187 -4.78 -1.34 5.15
C PHE A 187 -5.94 -2.26 4.73
N LEU A 188 -7.04 -2.31 5.51
CA LEU A 188 -8.19 -3.16 5.16
C LEU A 188 -9.12 -2.55 4.09
N SER A 189 -8.91 -1.29 3.71
CA SER A 189 -9.56 -0.67 2.55
C SER A 189 -8.70 -0.69 1.29
N ASP A 190 -7.46 -1.16 1.42
CA ASP A 190 -6.48 -1.20 0.35
C ASP A 190 -6.62 -2.48 -0.48
N THR A 191 -7.13 -2.35 -1.70
CA THR A 191 -7.33 -3.49 -2.60
C THR A 191 -6.03 -4.17 -2.97
N ASP A 192 -4.93 -3.42 -3.07
CA ASP A 192 -3.64 -3.98 -3.45
C ASP A 192 -3.10 -4.90 -2.34
N MET A 193 -3.33 -4.53 -1.09
CA MET A 193 -2.98 -5.32 0.09
C MET A 193 -3.86 -6.57 0.23
N LEU A 194 -5.17 -6.40 0.11
CA LEU A 194 -6.13 -7.52 0.20
C LEU A 194 -5.88 -8.56 -0.90
N ASP A 195 -5.58 -8.11 -2.12
CA ASP A 195 -5.22 -9.00 -3.22
C ASP A 195 -3.96 -9.83 -2.92
N ALA A 196 -2.95 -9.22 -2.30
CA ALA A 196 -1.70 -9.90 -1.96
C ALA A 196 -1.90 -10.95 -0.86
N ILE A 197 -2.73 -10.66 0.15
CA ILE A 197 -2.99 -11.57 1.28
C ILE A 197 -3.87 -12.75 0.87
N LEU A 198 -4.92 -12.48 0.10
CA LEU A 198 -5.94 -13.48 -0.26
C LEU A 198 -5.58 -14.26 -1.53
N GLY A 199 -4.70 -13.70 -2.36
CA GLY A 199 -4.19 -14.31 -3.58
C GLY A 199 -3.17 -15.43 -3.34
N PRO A 200 -2.72 -16.09 -4.42
CA PRO A 200 -1.61 -17.05 -4.33
C PRO A 200 -0.30 -16.31 -4.04
N THR A 201 0.58 -16.95 -3.26
CA THR A 201 1.93 -16.46 -2.99
C THR A 201 2.69 -16.25 -4.31
N GLN A 202 3.15 -15.03 -4.56
CA GLN A 202 3.93 -14.70 -5.76
C GLN A 202 5.42 -14.91 -5.50
N MET A 203 6.23 -15.03 -6.57
CA MET A 203 7.69 -15.13 -6.47
C MET A 203 8.25 -13.77 -6.01
N GLN A 204 8.95 -13.76 -4.88
CA GLN A 204 9.22 -12.55 -4.11
C GLN A 204 10.57 -11.91 -4.49
N PRO A 205 10.69 -10.57 -4.51
CA PRO A 205 11.98 -9.90 -4.53
C PRO A 205 12.82 -10.30 -3.30
N ALA A 206 14.15 -10.23 -3.43
CA ALA A 206 15.05 -10.75 -2.41
C ALA A 206 14.91 -9.94 -1.10
N VAL A 207 14.59 -10.64 -0.02
CA VAL A 207 14.61 -10.13 1.36
C VAL A 207 15.75 -10.84 2.08
N GLU A 208 16.71 -10.06 2.57
CA GLU A 208 17.81 -10.55 3.40
C GLU A 208 17.57 -10.08 4.84
N GLN A 209 17.75 -10.96 5.83
CA GLN A 209 17.67 -10.58 7.24
C GLN A 209 19.07 -10.50 7.82
N VAL A 210 19.35 -9.41 8.55
CA VAL A 210 20.57 -9.23 9.36
C VAL A 210 20.21 -8.82 10.77
N ASP A 211 20.98 -9.32 11.74
CA ASP A 211 20.78 -9.09 13.18
C ASP A 211 21.97 -8.39 13.84
N THR A 212 22.97 -7.99 13.05
CA THR A 212 24.17 -7.28 13.51
C THR A 212 24.45 -6.06 12.67
N PHE A 213 25.03 -5.04 13.31
CA PHE A 213 25.48 -3.83 12.63
C PHE A 213 26.55 -4.15 11.57
N ASP A 214 27.51 -5.01 11.88
CA ASP A 214 28.58 -5.37 10.95
C ASP A 214 28.04 -6.14 9.72
N GLY A 215 27.00 -6.97 9.90
CA GLY A 215 26.28 -7.61 8.81
C GLY A 215 25.60 -6.58 7.89
N MET A 216 24.90 -5.60 8.48
CA MET A 216 24.31 -4.50 7.71
C MET A 216 25.37 -3.71 6.93
N MET A 217 26.49 -3.35 7.56
CA MET A 217 27.57 -2.61 6.90
C MET A 217 28.17 -3.40 5.73
N SER A 218 28.34 -4.71 5.89
CA SER A 218 28.84 -5.58 4.82
C SER A 218 27.93 -5.56 3.58
N VAL A 219 26.61 -5.54 3.76
CA VAL A 219 25.64 -5.44 2.65
C VAL A 219 25.71 -4.05 2.00
N LEU A 220 25.82 -2.98 2.78
CA LEU A 220 25.95 -1.61 2.27
C LEU A 220 27.23 -1.43 1.44
N GLU A 221 28.36 -1.93 1.93
CA GLU A 221 29.65 -1.89 1.24
C GLU A 221 29.62 -2.72 -0.05
N GLN A 222 29.01 -3.91 -0.02
CA GLN A 222 28.82 -4.73 -1.21
C GLN A 222 27.93 -4.01 -2.24
N HIS A 223 26.85 -3.39 -1.80
CA HIS A 223 25.95 -2.65 -2.67
C HIS A 223 26.70 -1.50 -3.36
N GLN A 224 27.43 -0.70 -2.59
CA GLN A 224 28.24 0.41 -3.10
C GLN A 224 29.34 -0.04 -4.06
N SER A 225 30.08 -1.11 -3.72
CA SER A 225 31.19 -1.61 -4.54
C SER A 225 30.75 -2.35 -5.81
N SER A 226 29.54 -2.90 -5.84
CA SER A 226 29.02 -3.61 -7.01
C SER A 226 28.73 -2.70 -8.20
N GLY A 227 28.59 -1.39 -7.99
CA GLY A 227 28.18 -0.44 -9.02
C GLY A 227 26.74 -0.68 -9.52
N THR A 228 25.93 -1.42 -8.77
CA THR A 228 24.52 -1.66 -9.13
C THR A 228 23.70 -0.38 -9.06
N THR A 229 22.69 -0.28 -9.91
CA THR A 229 21.69 0.80 -9.88
C THR A 229 20.38 0.36 -9.26
N SER A 230 20.25 -0.91 -8.88
CA SER A 230 19.07 -1.46 -8.23
C SER A 230 18.83 -0.78 -6.88
N ASP A 231 17.59 -0.58 -6.48
CA ASP A 231 17.30 0.02 -5.17
C ASP A 231 17.67 -0.94 -4.03
N LEU A 232 18.24 -0.39 -2.96
CA LEU A 232 18.41 -1.08 -1.68
C LEU A 232 17.59 -0.38 -0.61
N PHE A 233 16.74 -1.14 0.07
CA PHE A 233 15.94 -0.69 1.20
C PHE A 233 16.50 -1.28 2.49
N LEU A 234 16.52 -0.48 3.55
CA LEU A 234 16.79 -0.93 4.92
C LEU A 234 15.48 -0.81 5.71
N TYR A 235 15.06 -1.91 6.32
CA TYR A 235 13.87 -1.93 7.17
C TYR A 235 14.26 -2.36 8.59
N PHE A 236 14.39 -1.36 9.48
CA PHE A 236 14.79 -1.55 10.86
C PHE A 236 13.58 -1.90 11.71
N ILE A 237 13.70 -3.01 12.43
CA ILE A 237 12.62 -3.58 13.24
C ILE A 237 13.17 -4.18 14.53
N SER A 238 12.25 -4.47 15.45
CA SER A 238 12.55 -5.24 16.65
C SER A 238 12.86 -6.71 16.34
N GLY A 239 13.48 -7.39 17.29
CA GLY A 239 13.47 -8.85 17.38
C GLY A 239 12.10 -9.40 17.78
N SER A 240 12.05 -10.72 17.94
CA SER A 240 10.85 -11.44 18.31
C SER A 240 10.89 -11.93 19.76
N THR A 241 9.73 -11.97 20.40
CA THR A 241 9.49 -12.70 21.64
C THR A 241 9.66 -14.21 21.42
N PRO A 242 9.71 -15.02 22.49
CA PRO A 242 9.71 -16.48 22.36
C PRO A 242 8.46 -17.05 21.66
N SER A 243 7.34 -16.31 21.63
CA SER A 243 6.13 -16.67 20.86
C SER A 243 6.26 -16.38 19.36
N GLY A 244 7.33 -15.70 18.92
CA GLY A 244 7.62 -15.35 17.53
C GLY A 244 7.15 -13.95 17.13
N GLU A 245 6.40 -13.26 17.99
CA GLU A 245 5.85 -11.92 17.73
C GLU A 245 6.91 -10.84 17.92
N LEU A 246 6.87 -9.78 17.11
CA LEU A 246 7.76 -8.64 17.28
C LEU A 246 7.51 -7.97 18.63
N TRP A 247 8.56 -7.75 19.45
CA TRP A 247 8.37 -7.15 20.77
C TRP A 247 7.96 -5.67 20.69
N CYS A 248 8.24 -4.99 19.57
CA CYS A 248 7.76 -3.63 19.33
C CYS A 248 6.37 -3.68 18.67
N PRO A 249 5.32 -3.14 19.32
CA PRO A 249 3.97 -3.15 18.76
C PRO A 249 3.85 -2.40 17.42
N PHE A 250 4.58 -1.30 17.26
CA PHE A 250 4.59 -0.54 16.01
C PHE A 250 5.25 -1.34 14.88
N CYS A 251 6.32 -2.09 15.18
CA CYS A 251 6.92 -3.00 14.20
C CYS A 251 5.95 -4.11 13.83
N ALA A 252 5.28 -4.73 14.81
CA ALA A 252 4.28 -5.77 14.56
C ALA A 252 3.16 -5.28 13.62
N LYS A 253 2.69 -4.05 13.82
CA LYS A 253 1.67 -3.42 12.97
C LYS A 253 2.18 -3.13 11.55
N ALA A 254 3.42 -2.66 11.40
CA ALA A 254 3.95 -2.22 10.11
C ALA A 254 4.58 -3.34 9.26
N ASP A 255 5.04 -4.44 9.86
CA ASP A 255 5.79 -5.50 9.18
C ASP A 255 5.05 -6.06 7.96
N THR A 256 3.80 -6.52 8.13
CA THR A 256 3.03 -7.06 7.01
C THR A 256 2.79 -6.02 5.90
N PRO A 257 2.30 -4.80 6.20
CA PRO A 257 2.18 -3.77 5.19
C PRO A 257 3.45 -3.46 4.41
N VAL A 258 4.57 -3.25 5.10
CA VAL A 258 5.86 -2.91 4.50
C VAL A 258 6.36 -4.03 3.58
N MET A 259 6.30 -5.27 4.05
CA MET A 259 6.78 -6.42 3.28
C MET A 259 5.92 -6.66 2.03
N LEU A 260 4.59 -6.60 2.15
CA LEU A 260 3.70 -6.80 1.00
C LEU A 260 3.82 -5.67 -0.03
N TYR A 261 4.00 -4.43 0.44
CA TYR A 261 4.20 -3.29 -0.45
C TYR A 261 5.55 -3.35 -1.16
N TYR A 262 6.61 -3.74 -0.46
CA TYR A 262 7.90 -4.01 -1.09
C TYR A 262 7.76 -5.08 -2.17
N GLU A 263 7.15 -6.23 -1.85
CA GLU A 263 6.97 -7.33 -2.79
C GLU A 263 6.18 -6.92 -4.04
N LYS A 264 5.19 -6.04 -3.87
CA LYS A 264 4.29 -5.64 -4.95
C LYS A 264 4.78 -4.48 -5.80
N PHE A 265 5.47 -3.50 -5.19
CA PHE A 265 5.74 -2.21 -5.83
C PHE A 265 7.22 -1.90 -6.04
N ALA A 266 8.14 -2.57 -5.34
CA ALA A 266 9.56 -2.39 -5.58
C ALA A 266 9.96 -2.96 -6.96
N SER A 267 11.08 -2.47 -7.50
CA SER A 267 11.61 -3.04 -8.74
C SER A 267 12.04 -4.50 -8.51
N LYS A 268 11.97 -5.33 -9.56
CA LYS A 268 12.26 -6.78 -9.45
C LYS A 268 13.68 -7.09 -9.02
N ASP A 269 14.60 -6.18 -9.28
CA ASP A 269 16.01 -6.25 -8.92
C ASP A 269 16.34 -5.54 -7.59
N ALA A 270 15.34 -4.86 -6.99
CA ALA A 270 15.50 -4.26 -5.68
C ALA A 270 15.80 -5.32 -4.61
N LYS A 271 16.46 -4.87 -3.54
CA LYS A 271 16.74 -5.66 -2.35
C LYS A 271 16.19 -4.95 -1.12
N LEU A 272 15.64 -5.71 -0.20
CA LEU A 272 15.27 -5.24 1.12
C LEU A 272 16.08 -5.98 2.16
N LEU A 273 16.81 -5.22 2.97
CA LEU A 273 17.53 -5.70 4.12
C LEU A 273 16.65 -5.48 5.36
N ARG A 274 16.10 -6.55 5.91
CA ARG A 274 15.34 -6.55 7.15
C ARG A 274 16.31 -6.59 8.32
N VAL A 275 16.52 -5.44 8.96
CA VAL A 275 17.52 -5.24 10.02
C VAL A 275 16.87 -5.41 11.38
N VAL A 276 17.17 -6.51 12.06
CA VAL A 276 16.74 -6.76 13.43
C VAL A 276 17.69 -6.05 14.39
N THR A 277 17.21 -5.00 15.05
CA THR A 277 18.08 -4.09 15.82
C THR A 277 18.42 -4.58 17.22
N ALA A 278 17.57 -5.41 17.81
CA ALA A 278 17.77 -5.99 19.13
C ALA A 278 16.84 -7.17 19.37
N ALA A 279 17.34 -8.22 20.01
CA ALA A 279 16.53 -9.40 20.36
C ALA A 279 15.38 -9.06 21.33
N THR A 280 15.63 -8.15 22.28
CA THR A 280 14.66 -7.73 23.31
C THR A 280 14.55 -6.21 23.41
N TYR A 281 13.49 -5.74 24.09
CA TYR A 281 13.30 -4.32 24.41
C TYR A 281 14.43 -3.79 25.30
N GLU A 282 14.90 -4.60 26.24
CA GLU A 282 16.03 -4.27 27.11
C GLU A 282 17.32 -4.12 26.30
N ASP A 283 17.59 -5.05 25.37
CA ASP A 283 18.76 -5.00 24.49
C ASP A 283 18.76 -3.78 23.57
N TRP A 284 17.58 -3.33 23.14
CA TRP A 284 17.44 -2.08 22.40
C TRP A 284 17.90 -0.89 23.24
N HIS A 285 17.61 -0.88 24.53
CA HIS A 285 17.93 0.27 25.40
C HIS A 285 19.35 0.28 25.97
N ARG A 286 20.15 -0.77 25.74
CA ARG A 286 21.53 -0.83 26.24
C ARG A 286 22.41 0.26 25.61
N ASP A 287 23.33 0.80 26.42
CA ASP A 287 24.30 1.82 25.98
C ASP A 287 25.34 1.27 24.99
N ASP A 288 25.53 -0.06 24.94
CA ASP A 288 26.43 -0.74 24.01
C ASP A 288 25.73 -1.24 22.74
N ASN A 289 24.44 -0.93 22.55
CA ASN A 289 23.73 -1.28 21.33
C ASN A 289 24.35 -0.52 20.14
N ARG A 290 24.99 -1.26 19.24
CA ARG A 290 25.70 -0.72 18.08
C ARG A 290 24.79 0.05 17.13
N PHE A 291 23.52 -0.34 16.97
CA PHE A 291 22.58 0.38 16.10
C PHE A 291 22.22 1.77 16.65
N ARG A 292 22.30 1.97 17.98
CA ARG A 292 22.04 3.27 18.63
C ARG A 292 23.26 4.17 18.77
N THR A 293 24.46 3.57 18.78
CA THR A 293 25.72 4.30 19.05
C THR A 293 26.52 4.65 17.80
N GLN A 294 26.30 3.94 16.70
CA GLN A 294 26.86 4.23 15.40
C GLN A 294 26.38 5.57 14.82
N THR A 295 27.14 6.16 13.90
CA THR A 295 26.86 7.48 13.29
C THR A 295 26.69 7.40 11.76
N VAL A 296 26.54 6.20 11.20
CA VAL A 296 26.33 5.97 9.77
C VAL A 296 24.92 6.36 9.36
N ILE A 297 23.93 5.97 10.16
CA ILE A 297 22.50 6.25 9.93
C ILE A 297 21.83 6.65 11.23
N GLU A 298 21.09 7.75 11.26
CA GLU A 298 20.33 8.13 12.45
C GLU A 298 19.04 7.32 12.52
N ILE A 299 18.93 6.40 13.48
CA ILE A 299 17.70 5.62 13.69
C ILE A 299 16.77 6.41 14.62
N SER A 300 15.79 7.08 14.02
CA SER A 300 14.81 7.95 14.70
C SER A 300 13.86 7.20 15.63
N GLY A 301 13.59 5.92 15.33
CA GLY A 301 12.70 5.04 16.07
C GLY A 301 12.53 3.69 15.38
N LEU A 302 11.74 2.80 15.96
CA LEU A 302 11.34 1.54 15.31
C LEU A 302 9.81 1.51 15.16
N PRO A 303 9.28 1.02 14.03
CA PRO A 303 10.01 0.62 12.83
C PRO A 303 10.50 1.83 12.02
N MET A 304 11.59 1.66 11.27
CA MET A 304 12.12 2.68 10.35
C MET A 304 12.38 2.06 8.99
N LEU A 305 11.88 2.68 7.93
CA LEU A 305 12.08 2.25 6.55
C LEU A 305 12.88 3.32 5.81
N VAL A 306 13.94 2.89 5.12
CA VAL A 306 14.90 3.79 4.47
C VAL A 306 15.27 3.25 3.09
N ARG A 307 15.41 4.15 2.12
CA ARG A 307 15.97 3.85 0.80
C ARG A 307 17.40 4.36 0.75
N VAL A 308 18.32 3.50 0.32
CA VAL A 308 19.73 3.83 0.11
C VAL A 308 19.86 4.60 -1.20
N LYS A 309 20.50 5.76 -1.16
CA LYS A 309 20.78 6.60 -2.34
C LYS A 309 22.28 6.77 -2.53
N PRO A 310 22.78 6.69 -3.77
CA PRO A 310 24.16 7.08 -4.06
C PRO A 310 24.32 8.59 -3.89
N HIS A 311 25.38 9.04 -3.20
CA HIS A 311 25.69 10.45 -3.04
C HIS A 311 27.20 10.73 -3.06
N GLN A 312 27.73 11.18 -4.21
CA GLN A 312 29.11 11.72 -4.33
C GLN A 312 30.16 10.87 -3.59
N ASP A 313 30.20 9.57 -3.88
CA ASP A 313 31.08 8.55 -3.26
C ASP A 313 30.74 8.12 -1.82
N GLN A 314 29.65 8.64 -1.26
CA GLN A 314 29.06 8.23 0.02
C GLN A 314 27.65 7.66 -0.17
N ILE A 315 27.17 6.99 0.87
CA ILE A 315 25.79 6.52 0.95
C ILE A 315 24.95 7.61 1.62
N ALA A 316 23.85 7.99 0.99
CA ALA A 316 22.80 8.80 1.58
C ALA A 316 21.58 7.92 1.89
N PHE A 317 20.77 8.36 2.84
CA PHE A 317 19.60 7.65 3.33
C PHE A 317 18.36 8.54 3.17
N GLU A 318 17.34 8.02 2.51
CA GLU A 318 16.03 8.63 2.35
C GLU A 318 15.03 7.87 3.24
N GLU A 319 14.71 8.43 4.41
CA GLU A 319 13.77 7.82 5.36
C GLU A 319 12.31 8.04 4.93
N PHE A 320 11.48 7.00 5.05
CA PHE A 320 10.03 7.13 5.00
C PHE A 320 9.51 7.66 6.34
N THR A 321 9.29 8.97 6.41
CA THR A 321 8.95 9.69 7.66
C THR A 321 7.45 9.82 7.94
N THR A 322 6.61 9.29 7.04
CA THR A 322 5.15 9.33 7.18
C THR A 322 4.61 8.06 7.87
N PHE A 323 3.36 8.06 8.31
CA PHE A 323 2.69 6.84 8.78
C PHE A 323 2.59 5.80 7.66
N PHE A 324 2.84 4.54 7.98
CA PHE A 324 2.73 3.44 7.00
C PHE A 324 1.29 3.25 6.48
N GLU A 325 0.31 3.73 7.24
CA GLU A 325 -1.10 3.82 6.83
C GLU A 325 -1.35 4.79 5.67
N GLU A 326 -0.43 5.70 5.35
CA GLU A 326 -0.49 6.54 4.14
C GLU A 326 -0.06 5.71 2.92
N THR A 327 -0.90 4.74 2.55
CA THR A 327 -0.53 3.68 1.60
C THR A 327 -0.14 4.22 0.22
N ALA A 328 -0.72 5.33 -0.23
CA ALA A 328 -0.31 5.99 -1.47
C ALA A 328 1.15 6.49 -1.42
N LEU A 329 1.59 7.03 -0.28
CA LEU A 329 2.96 7.49 -0.10
C LEU A 329 3.92 6.31 0.08
N LEU A 330 3.51 5.25 0.79
CA LEU A 330 4.31 4.03 0.92
C LEU A 330 4.53 3.36 -0.44
N LYS A 331 3.49 3.35 -1.30
CA LYS A 331 3.61 2.89 -2.69
C LYS A 331 4.61 3.72 -3.48
N ALA A 332 4.48 5.05 -3.47
CA ALA A 332 5.43 5.96 -4.13
C ALA A 332 6.87 5.74 -3.62
N PHE A 333 7.03 5.48 -2.32
CA PHE A 333 8.30 5.15 -1.69
C PHE A 333 8.92 3.84 -2.20
N PHE A 334 8.16 2.83 -2.57
CA PHE A 334 8.76 1.63 -3.18
C PHE A 334 9.01 1.79 -4.68
N GLN A 335 8.28 2.68 -5.35
CA GLN A 335 8.38 2.88 -6.80
C GLN A 335 9.51 3.83 -7.24
N GLY A 336 10.29 4.39 -6.31
CA GLY A 336 11.34 5.35 -6.64
C GLY A 336 10.84 6.79 -6.81
N GLU A 337 9.55 7.05 -6.58
CA GLU A 337 8.95 8.38 -6.77
C GLU A 337 9.31 9.33 -5.62
N ALA A 338 9.29 10.64 -5.89
CA ALA A 338 9.42 11.66 -4.86
C ALA A 338 8.14 11.67 -4.03
N PHE A 339 8.26 11.48 -2.73
CA PHE A 339 7.16 11.56 -1.77
C PHE A 339 7.54 12.67 -0.77
N ALA A 340 6.71 13.72 -0.68
CA ALA A 340 6.97 14.91 0.13
C ALA A 340 5.69 15.36 0.83
#